data_AF-A0A353N3Q8-F1
#
_entry.id   AF-A0A353N3Q8-F1
#
_cell.length_a   1.000
_cell.length_b   1.000
_cell.length_c   1.000
_cell.angle_alpha   90.00
_cell.angle_beta   90.00
_cell.angle_gamma   90.00
#
_symmetry.space_group_name_H-M   'P 1'
#
loop_
_entity.id
_entity.type
_entity.pdbx_description
1 polymer ?
#
loop_
_entity_poly.entity_id
_entity_poly.type
_entity_poly.pdbx_seq_one_letter_code
_entity_poly.pdbx_strand_id
1 'polypeptide(L)' 'MVNKLTPLQLDAIREVGNIGAAHAATVLSQLLNRKVFMTVPQVNILPLAEACDFVGG' A
#
# COMPACT_ATOMS: atom_id res chain seq x y z
N MET A 1 -8.80 -14.85 15.65
CA MET A 1 -9.36 -14.77 14.29
C MET A 1 -9.17 -13.36 13.80
N VAL A 2 -8.41 -13.15 12.72
CA VAL A 2 -8.51 -11.88 12.01
C VAL A 2 -9.90 -11.91 11.36
N ASN A 3 -10.84 -11.15 11.90
CA ASN A 3 -12.18 -11.05 11.35
C ASN A 3 -12.04 -10.65 9.88
N LYS A 4 -12.53 -11.49 8.97
CA LYS A 4 -12.44 -11.25 7.53
C LYS A 4 -13.05 -9.88 7.23
N LEU A 5 -12.23 -8.97 6.70
CA LEU A 5 -12.71 -7.68 6.23
C LEU A 5 -13.66 -7.90 5.06
N THR A 6 -14.71 -7.07 4.98
CA THR A 6 -15.58 -7.08 3.80
C THR A 6 -14.82 -6.53 2.58
N PRO A 7 -15.27 -6.86 1.35
CA PRO A 7 -14.66 -6.29 0.14
C PRO A 7 -14.63 -4.75 0.16
N LEU A 8 -15.68 -4.12 0.68
CA LEU A 8 -15.75 -2.66 0.82
C LEU A 8 -14.71 -2.11 1.80
N GLN A 9 -14.50 -2.78 2.93
CA GLN A 9 -13.48 -2.38 3.91
C GLN A 9 -12.07 -2.55 3.35
N LEU A 10 -11.82 -3.64 2.61
CA LEU A 10 -10.54 -3.86 1.96
C LEU A 10 -10.26 -2.80 0.89
N ASP A 11 -11.28 -2.43 0.11
CA ASP A 11 -11.17 -1.38 -0.89
C ASP A 11 -10.92 0.00 -0.25
N ALA A 12 -11.57 0.30 0.88
CA ALA A 12 -11.31 1.52 1.63
C ALA A 12 -9.84 1.62 2.11
N ILE A 13 -9.26 0.50 2.59
CA ILE A 13 -7.85 0.46 2.98
C ILE A 13 -6.93 0.67 1.76
N ARG A 14 -7.26 0.04 0.63
CA ARG A 14 -6.53 0.21 -0.64
C ARG A 14 -6.54 1.67 -1.08
N GLU A 15 -7.66 2.37 -0.93
CA GLU A 15 -7.79 3.77 -1.31
C GLU A 15 -6.96 4.70 -0.41
N VAL A 16 -6.97 4.47 0.91
CA VAL A 16 -6.09 5.20 1.84
C VAL A 16 -4.62 5.00 1.45
N GLY A 17 -4.23 3.77 1.09
CA GLY A 17 -2.90 3.46 0.58
C GLY A 17 -2.56 4.22 -0.71
N ASN A 18 -3.49 4.29 -1.67
CA ASN A 18 -3.31 5.04 -2.92
C ASN A 18 -3.09 6.54 -2.66
N ILE A 19 -3.85 7.15 -1.74
CA ILE A 19 -3.68 8.57 -1.38
C ILE A 19 -2.29 8.82 -0.78
N GLY A 20 -1.86 7.98 0.17
CA GLY A 20 -0.52 8.08 0.77
C GLY A 20 0.59 7.88 -0.26
N ALA A 21 0.44 6.91 -1.16
CA ALA A 21 1.36 6.64 -2.26
C ALA A 21 1.46 7.82 -3.23
N ALA A 22 0.36 8.50 -3.57
CA ALA A 22 0.37 9.67 -4.43
C ALA A 22 1.13 10.85 -3.80
N HIS A 23 0.98 11.05 -2.49
CA HIS A 23 1.76 12.04 -1.76
C HIS A 23 3.25 11.68 -1.74
N ALA A 24 3.58 10.41 -1.46
CA ALA A 24 4.96 9.93 -1.54
C ALA A 24 5.57 10.10 -2.94
N ALA A 25 4.83 9.78 -4.00
CA ALA A 25 5.26 9.99 -5.38
C ALA A 25 5.54 11.46 -5.69
N THR A 26 4.73 12.39 -5.15
CA THR A 26 4.97 13.83 -5.29
C THR A 26 6.30 14.23 -4.66
N VAL A 27 6.54 13.85 -3.41
CA VAL A 27 7.80 14.15 -2.70
C VAL A 27 8.99 13.50 -3.40
N LEU A 28 8.88 12.22 -3.78
CA LEU A 28 9.92 11.51 -4.52
C LEU A 28 10.23 12.17 -5.86
N SER A 29 9.22 12.67 -6.57
CA SER A 29 9.42 13.35 -7.85
C SER A 29 10.24 14.63 -7.71
N GLN A 30 10.04 15.37 -6.61
CA GLN A 30 10.80 16.57 -6.27
C GLN A 30 12.24 16.20 -5.90
N LEU A 31 12.44 15.18 -5.06
CA LEU A 31 13.77 14.72 -4.64
C LEU A 31 14.61 14.21 -5.81
N LEU A 32 14.00 13.52 -6.77
CA LEU A 32 14.68 12.94 -7.93
C LEU A 32 14.71 13.87 -9.14
N ASN A 33 14.04 15.03 -9.06
CA ASN A 33 13.81 15.94 -10.19
C ASN A 33 13.29 15.23 -11.44
N ARG A 34 12.38 14.25 -11.25
CA ARG A 34 11.81 13.41 -12.31
C ARG A 34 10.39 13.04 -11.95
N LYS A 35 9.50 12.94 -12.96
CA LYS A 35 8.12 12.50 -12.72
C LYS A 35 8.11 11.06 -12.20
N VAL A 36 7.46 10.83 -11.06
CA VAL A 36 7.26 9.52 -10.46
C VAL A 36 5.77 9.21 -10.43
N PHE A 37 5.41 7.99 -10.83
CA PHE A 37 4.05 7.46 -10.71
C PHE A 37 4.08 6.28 -9.74
N MET A 38 3.09 6.22 -8.86
CA MET A 38 2.97 5.18 -7.85
C MET A 38 1.50 4.86 -7.64
N THR A 39 1.17 3.58 -7.47
CA THR A 39 -0.16 3.09 -7.14
C THR A 39 -0.04 1.94 -6.14
N VAL A 40 -1.11 1.69 -5.39
CA VAL A 40 -1.25 0.52 -4.51
C VAL A 40 -2.13 -0.51 -5.23
N PRO A 41 -1.53 -1.54 -5.85
CA PRO A 41 -2.27 -2.48 -6.70
C PRO A 41 -3.07 -3.50 -5.90
N GLN A 42 -2.65 -3.82 -4.68
CA GLN A 42 -3.28 -4.85 -3.84
C GLN A 42 -3.04 -4.60 -2.35
N VAL A 43 -3.93 -5.16 -1.52
CA VAL A 43 -3.82 -5.16 -0.05
C VAL A 43 -4.06 -6.59 0.42
N ASN A 44 -3.15 -7.11 1.24
CA ASN A 44 -3.26 -8.43 1.85
C ASN A 44 -3.26 -8.29 3.37
N ILE A 45 -4.12 -9.07 4.04
CA ILE A 45 -4.18 -9.14 5.49
C ILE A 45 -3.53 -10.45 5.92
N LEU A 46 -2.40 -10.34 6.61
CA LEU A 46 -1.59 -11.47 7.05
C LEU A 46 -1.08 -11.27 8.48
N PRO A 47 -0.75 -12.35 9.21
CA PRO A 47 -0.05 -12.26 10.48
C PRO A 47 1.30 -11.57 10.34
N LEU A 48 1.69 -10.78 11.34
CA LEU A 48 2.96 -10.05 11.31
C LEU A 48 4.18 -10.98 11.13
N ALA A 49 4.13 -12.19 11.70
CA ALA A 49 5.19 -13.17 11.59
C ALA A 49 5.46 -13.61 10.13
N GLU A 50 4.47 -13.54 9.25
CA GLU A 50 4.57 -13.92 7.84
C GLU A 50 4.95 -12.72 6.93
N ALA A 51 5.00 -11.50 7.49
CA ALA A 51 5.18 -10.29 6.69
C ALA A 51 6.56 -10.22 6.02
N CYS A 52 7.63 -10.62 6.73
CA CYS A 52 9.00 -10.63 6.20
C CYS A 52 9.12 -11.55 4.98
N ASP A 53 8.60 -12.77 5.08
CA ASP A 53 8.61 -13.73 3.98
C ASP A 53 7.83 -13.23 2.77
N PHE A 54 6.69 -12.54 3.01
CA PHE A 54 5.85 -11.99 1.95
C PHE A 54 6.52 -10.85 1.17
N VAL A 55 7.28 -9.97 1.84
CA VAL A 55 7.93 -8.81 1.18
C VAL A 55 9.27 -9.15 0.53
N GLY A 56 9.66 -10.43 0.54
CA GLY A 56 10.83 -10.93 -0.17
C GLY A 56 12.09 -11.11 0.66
N GLY A 57 11.98 -11.17 1.99
CA GLY A 57 13.01 -11.68 2.91
C GLY A 57 14.36 -10.97 2.87
#